data_AF-A0ABC8L1D7-F1
#
_entry.id   AF-A0ABC8L1D7-F1
#
_cell.length_a   1.000
_cell.length_b   1.000
_cell.length_c   1.000
_cell.angle_alpha   90.00
_cell.angle_beta   90.00
_cell.angle_gamma   90.00
#
_symmetry.space_group_name_H-M   'P 1'
#
loop_
_entity.id
_entity.type
_entity.pdbx_description
1 polymer ?
#
loop_
_entity_poly.entity_id
_entity_poly.type
_entity_poly.pdbx_seq_one_letter_code
_entity_poly.pdbx_strand_id
1 'polypeptide(L)'
;MADNVQVVPVDEPATTTATATATSTSTTEPEVRSSDQMESQNHKPPVGMLVTIVNIFAIGVLPIFTFFLSLTLLGYAVWLLYMRSYDCEDILGLPRIQTIASVGLLAVFVVSNAALFLRRKFPMPALVVMVVILLLMMFIGLAYAGVNEMQSRRFPATARWFKLKVMDDVNWNNIKSCVYDKGACNELVYQSPKEKPYNRRKMPPIKNGCCMPPETCNMDALNATFWYRRKDEGPPLETEVLYDGMVGILSDCELWRNDWSVMCYDCRSCKFGFIRSVRRKWWQLGVFLVVISILLLISHLLIFLATFWERFNGQQPS
;
A
#
# COMPACT_ATOMS: atom_id res chain seq x y z
N MET A 1 -33.76 53.46 46.86
CA MET A 1 -34.85 54.06 46.07
C MET A 1 -34.87 55.53 46.42
N ALA A 2 -34.41 56.39 45.51
CA ALA A 2 -34.37 57.83 45.69
C ALA A 2 -34.67 58.49 44.34
N ASP A 3 -35.61 59.43 44.39
CA ASP A 3 -36.21 60.17 43.30
C ASP A 3 -35.65 61.61 43.24
N ASN A 4 -35.55 62.11 42.01
CA ASN A 4 -35.78 63.48 41.51
C ASN A 4 -34.97 64.74 41.94
N VAL A 5 -34.79 65.60 40.91
CA VAL A 5 -34.86 67.09 40.85
C VAL A 5 -33.59 67.83 40.34
N GLN A 6 -33.83 68.73 39.35
CA GLN A 6 -33.25 70.07 39.03
C GLN A 6 -32.22 70.34 37.89
N VAL A 7 -32.72 71.05 36.84
CA VAL A 7 -32.36 72.41 36.30
C VAL A 7 -31.07 72.69 35.47
N VAL A 8 -31.28 72.99 34.15
CA VAL A 8 -30.85 74.09 33.19
C VAL A 8 -29.76 75.11 33.69
N PRO A 9 -28.89 75.82 32.89
CA PRO A 9 -29.11 76.33 31.50
C PRO A 9 -27.88 76.59 30.52
N VAL A 10 -28.21 76.94 29.25
CA VAL A 10 -27.60 78.00 28.35
C VAL A 10 -26.17 77.75 27.76
N ASP A 11 -25.82 77.95 26.48
CA ASP A 11 -26.01 79.09 25.54
C ASP A 11 -25.92 78.69 24.03
N GLU A 12 -26.49 79.54 23.17
CA GLU A 12 -26.58 79.58 21.69
C GLU A 12 -25.37 80.39 21.08
N PRO A 13 -25.35 80.92 19.82
CA PRO A 13 -25.94 80.55 18.51
C PRO A 13 -24.95 80.68 17.32
N ALA A 14 -25.50 80.66 16.09
CA ALA A 14 -25.19 81.56 14.95
C ALA A 14 -24.42 80.96 13.74
N THR A 15 -24.79 81.13 12.47
CA THR A 15 -26.02 81.55 11.75
C THR A 15 -25.82 81.25 10.25
N THR A 16 -26.90 80.92 9.52
CA THR A 16 -27.26 81.30 8.11
C THR A 16 -26.21 81.22 6.99
N THR A 17 -26.53 80.72 5.80
CA THR A 17 -27.54 81.34 4.90
C THR A 17 -27.93 80.35 3.79
N ALA A 18 -29.23 80.23 3.55
CA ALA A 18 -29.80 79.63 2.35
C ALA A 18 -30.35 80.74 1.45
N THR A 19 -30.11 80.68 0.14
CA THR A 19 -31.01 81.32 -0.84
C THR A 19 -31.03 80.51 -2.12
N ALA A 20 -32.23 80.07 -2.47
CA ALA A 20 -32.61 79.38 -3.70
C ALA A 20 -32.81 80.36 -4.85
N THR A 21 -32.64 79.92 -6.11
CA THR A 21 -33.58 80.26 -7.18
C THR A 21 -33.50 79.24 -8.33
N ALA A 22 -34.68 78.87 -8.82
CA ALA A 22 -34.97 77.84 -9.82
C ALA A 22 -34.95 78.39 -11.26
N THR A 23 -34.93 77.50 -12.28
CA THR A 23 -36.05 77.25 -13.24
C THR A 23 -35.58 76.68 -14.61
N SER A 24 -36.10 75.48 -14.92
CA SER A 24 -36.45 74.81 -16.21
C SER A 24 -35.45 74.77 -17.39
N THR A 25 -35.29 73.68 -18.17
CA THR A 25 -36.35 73.04 -19.00
C THR A 25 -35.85 71.72 -19.67
N SER A 26 -36.60 70.64 -19.48
CA SER A 26 -37.00 69.54 -20.39
C SER A 26 -36.02 68.67 -21.24
N THR A 27 -36.08 67.37 -20.95
CA THR A 27 -36.28 66.21 -21.88
C THR A 27 -35.12 65.69 -22.75
N THR A 28 -34.51 64.56 -22.34
CA THR A 28 -34.49 63.27 -23.09
C THR A 28 -33.82 62.16 -22.26
N GLU A 29 -34.48 61.00 -22.14
CA GLU A 29 -33.97 59.71 -21.62
C GLU A 29 -33.64 58.81 -22.84
N PRO A 30 -33.04 57.60 -22.72
CA PRO A 30 -32.00 57.06 -21.81
C PRO A 30 -30.76 56.52 -22.60
N GLU A 31 -29.58 56.35 -21.99
CA GLU A 31 -28.77 55.12 -22.19
C GLU A 31 -27.64 54.92 -21.13
N VAL A 32 -27.85 53.92 -20.26
CA VAL A 32 -26.91 52.88 -19.75
C VAL A 32 -25.82 53.17 -18.67
N ARG A 33 -26.01 52.44 -17.55
CA ARG A 33 -25.08 51.89 -16.52
C ARG A 33 -24.36 52.88 -15.58
N SER A 34 -24.78 53.08 -14.33
CA SER A 34 -25.07 52.18 -13.18
C SER A 34 -23.85 51.50 -12.54
N SER A 35 -23.48 52.11 -11.41
CA SER A 35 -23.15 51.54 -10.10
C SER A 35 -21.77 50.92 -9.89
N ASP A 36 -20.95 51.70 -9.18
CA ASP A 36 -19.94 51.25 -8.23
C ASP A 36 -20.51 50.21 -7.26
N GLN A 37 -19.84 49.06 -7.13
CA GLN A 37 -20.13 48.09 -6.08
C GLN A 37 -18.85 47.69 -5.34
N MET A 38 -18.91 47.99 -4.04
CA MET A 38 -18.48 47.17 -2.89
C MET A 38 -17.13 46.46 -2.98
N GLU A 39 -16.20 47.03 -2.22
CA GLU A 39 -15.02 46.38 -1.67
C GLU A 39 -15.40 45.08 -0.93
N SER A 40 -15.05 43.95 -1.55
CA SER A 40 -15.05 42.64 -0.90
C SER A 40 -13.68 42.43 -0.25
N GLN A 41 -13.61 42.61 1.07
CA GLN A 41 -12.46 42.16 1.86
C GLN A 41 -12.38 40.63 1.81
N ASN A 42 -11.63 40.13 0.84
CA ASN A 42 -11.19 38.75 0.80
C ASN A 42 -10.14 38.54 1.90
N HIS A 43 -10.55 37.94 3.03
CA HIS A 43 -9.66 37.57 4.13
C HIS A 43 -8.75 36.42 3.68
N LYS A 44 -7.76 36.74 2.84
CA LYS A 44 -6.65 35.85 2.53
C LYS A 44 -5.83 35.73 3.82
N PRO A 45 -5.51 34.53 4.33
CA PRO A 45 -4.65 34.41 5.50
C PRO A 45 -3.35 35.17 5.20
N PRO A 46 -2.82 35.97 6.16
CA PRO A 46 -1.63 36.76 5.92
C PRO A 46 -0.54 35.79 5.48
N VAL A 47 0.00 36.00 4.28
CA VAL A 47 0.92 35.07 3.61
C VAL A 47 2.09 34.68 4.54
N GLY A 48 2.47 35.57 5.47
CA GLY A 48 3.46 35.33 6.52
C GLY A 48 3.11 34.23 7.53
N MET A 49 1.84 34.08 7.95
CA MET A 49 1.42 33.04 8.91
C MET A 49 1.44 31.65 8.28
N LEU A 50 1.07 31.55 7.00
CA LEU A 50 1.07 30.30 6.25
C LEU A 50 2.51 29.82 5.99
N VAL A 51 3.42 30.74 5.68
CA VAL A 51 4.86 30.45 5.52
C VAL A 51 5.53 29.99 6.82
N THR A 52 5.19 30.61 7.96
CA THR A 52 5.73 30.19 9.27
C THR A 52 5.27 28.81 9.68
N ILE A 53 3.98 28.48 9.48
CA ILE A 53 3.45 27.13 9.75
C ILE A 53 4.15 26.08 8.88
N VAL A 54 4.33 26.35 7.58
CA VAL A 54 5.01 25.43 6.65
C VAL A 54 6.46 25.18 7.05
N ASN A 55 7.19 26.22 7.47
CA ASN A 55 8.57 26.07 7.94
C ASN A 55 8.68 25.24 9.24
N ILE A 56 7.79 25.47 10.22
CA ILE A 56 7.76 24.67 11.46
C ILE A 56 7.51 23.18 11.14
N PHE A 57 6.54 22.90 10.27
CA PHE A 57 6.26 21.53 9.83
C PHE A 57 7.45 20.91 9.11
N ALA A 58 8.08 21.60 8.16
CA ALA A 58 9.15 21.06 7.33
C ALA A 58 10.51 20.90 8.05
N ILE A 59 10.77 21.72 9.08
CA ILE A 59 12.05 21.71 9.81
C ILE A 59 11.96 20.83 11.07
N GLY A 60 10.79 20.78 11.71
CA GLY A 60 10.57 20.02 12.94
C GLY A 60 9.87 18.68 12.71
N VAL A 61 8.64 18.71 12.20
CA VAL A 61 7.74 17.53 12.18
C VAL A 61 8.12 16.53 11.10
N LEU A 62 8.40 16.99 9.88
CA LEU A 62 8.71 16.12 8.74
C LEU A 62 9.95 15.24 8.96
N PRO A 63 11.09 15.72 9.52
CA PRO A 63 12.23 14.87 9.81
C PRO A 63 11.93 13.77 10.83
N ILE A 64 11.15 14.08 11.87
CA ILE A 64 10.70 13.11 12.87
C ILE A 64 9.81 12.05 12.20
N PHE A 65 8.86 12.47 11.37
CA PHE A 65 8.01 11.56 10.61
C PHE A 65 8.83 10.67 9.66
N THR A 66 9.82 11.24 8.96
CA THR A 66 10.72 10.51 8.06
C THR A 66 11.56 9.48 8.83
N PHE A 67 11.98 9.81 10.05
CA PHE A 67 12.66 8.86 10.94
C PHE A 67 11.76 7.67 11.29
N PHE A 68 10.48 7.89 11.64
CA PHE A 68 9.53 6.80 11.88
C PHE A 68 9.30 5.93 10.64
N LEU A 69 9.14 6.54 9.46
CA LEU A 69 9.06 5.79 8.21
C LEU A 69 10.32 4.93 7.99
N SER A 70 11.50 5.48 8.28
CA SER A 70 12.75 4.72 8.20
C SER A 70 12.81 3.57 9.22
N LEU A 71 12.26 3.73 10.42
CA LEU A 71 12.17 2.67 11.42
C LEU A 71 11.25 1.52 10.96
N THR A 72 10.16 1.84 10.23
CA THR A 72 9.32 0.80 9.64
C THR A 72 10.06 -0.04 8.60
N LEU A 73 10.98 0.56 7.81
CA LEU A 73 11.86 -0.19 6.91
C LEU A 73 12.76 -1.17 7.70
N LEU A 74 13.34 -0.72 8.81
CA LEU A 74 14.20 -1.56 9.65
C LEU A 74 13.42 -2.73 10.25
N GLY A 75 12.25 -2.46 10.83
CA GLY A 75 11.39 -3.51 11.38
C GLY A 75 11.00 -4.54 10.33
N TYR A 76 10.68 -4.08 9.11
CA TYR A 76 10.34 -4.96 8.00
C TYR A 76 11.55 -5.76 7.48
N ALA A 77 12.75 -5.16 7.43
CA ALA A 77 13.99 -5.83 7.07
C ALA A 77 14.33 -6.98 8.04
N VAL A 78 14.15 -6.75 9.34
CA VAL A 78 14.35 -7.77 10.39
C VAL A 78 13.28 -8.86 10.28
N TRP A 79 12.02 -8.49 10.08
CA TRP A 79 10.93 -9.46 9.87
C TRP A 79 11.20 -10.41 8.70
N LEU A 80 11.69 -9.90 7.57
CA LEU A 80 12.07 -10.73 6.42
C LEU A 80 13.19 -11.72 6.77
N LEU A 81 14.19 -11.32 7.56
CA LEU A 81 15.27 -12.22 7.99
C LEU A 81 14.78 -13.28 8.96
N TYR A 82 13.85 -12.93 9.84
CA TYR A 82 13.25 -13.85 10.81
C TYR A 82 12.37 -14.91 10.11
N MET A 83 11.49 -14.49 9.19
CA MET A 83 10.58 -15.42 8.50
C MET A 83 11.28 -16.40 7.55
N ARG A 84 12.50 -16.08 7.11
CA ARG A 84 13.32 -16.94 6.22
C ARG A 84 13.42 -18.40 6.69
N SER A 85 13.58 -18.66 7.98
CA SER A 85 13.75 -20.03 8.52
C SER A 85 12.43 -20.81 8.65
N TYR A 86 11.30 -20.12 8.56
CA TYR A 86 9.98 -20.72 8.77
C TYR A 86 9.35 -21.22 7.47
N ASP A 87 9.87 -20.78 6.32
CA ASP A 87 9.24 -21.00 5.01
C ASP A 87 9.95 -22.06 4.14
N CYS A 88 9.16 -22.85 3.39
CA CYS A 88 9.63 -23.80 2.37
C CYS A 88 10.20 -23.11 1.11
N GLU A 89 10.39 -21.80 1.17
CA GLU A 89 10.88 -20.95 0.10
C GLU A 89 12.39 -21.16 -0.14
N ASP A 90 13.12 -21.77 0.80
CA ASP A 90 14.55 -22.10 0.69
C ASP A 90 14.86 -22.95 -0.55
N ILE A 91 14.01 -23.95 -0.82
CA ILE A 91 14.11 -24.90 -1.93
C ILE A 91 14.02 -24.21 -3.30
N LEU A 92 13.38 -23.03 -3.35
CA LEU A 92 13.21 -22.26 -4.58
C LEU A 92 14.36 -21.28 -4.83
N GLY A 93 15.35 -21.17 -3.94
CA GLY A 93 16.45 -20.19 -4.06
C GLY A 93 16.02 -18.74 -3.77
N LEU A 94 14.82 -18.55 -3.23
CA LEU A 94 14.29 -17.28 -2.71
C LEU A 94 15.08 -16.68 -1.53
N PRO A 95 15.76 -17.42 -0.62
CA PRO A 95 16.51 -16.81 0.50
C PRO A 95 17.58 -15.82 0.04
N ARG A 96 18.18 -16.04 -1.14
CA ARG A 96 19.19 -15.13 -1.70
C ARG A 96 18.57 -13.78 -2.07
N ILE A 97 17.33 -13.78 -2.54
CA ILE A 97 16.61 -12.54 -2.90
C ILE A 97 16.07 -11.87 -1.64
N GLN A 98 15.55 -12.64 -0.68
CA GLN A 98 15.10 -12.10 0.61
C GLN A 98 16.25 -11.43 1.39
N THR A 99 17.46 -12.01 1.37
CA THR A 99 18.64 -11.41 2.00
C THR A 99 19.09 -10.14 1.29
N ILE A 100 19.15 -10.13 -0.05
CA ILE A 100 19.45 -8.92 -0.82
C ILE A 100 18.41 -7.82 -0.56
N ALA A 101 17.12 -8.16 -0.51
CA ALA A 101 16.04 -7.22 -0.21
C ALA A 101 16.17 -6.64 1.22
N SER A 102 16.48 -7.48 2.21
CA SER A 102 16.70 -7.03 3.59
C SER A 102 17.91 -6.09 3.71
N VAL A 103 19.06 -6.46 3.09
CA VAL A 103 20.24 -5.60 3.05
C VAL A 103 19.95 -4.28 2.32
N GLY A 104 19.18 -4.32 1.23
CA GLY A 104 18.73 -3.13 0.51
C GLY A 104 17.87 -2.19 1.37
N LEU A 105 16.93 -2.73 2.15
CA LEU A 105 16.11 -1.96 3.09
C LEU A 105 16.96 -1.30 4.19
N LEU A 106 17.95 -2.03 4.73
CA LEU A 106 18.90 -1.50 5.71
C LEU A 106 19.77 -0.39 5.12
N ALA A 107 20.24 -0.55 3.88
CA ALA A 107 20.98 0.49 3.17
C ALA A 107 20.12 1.75 2.99
N VAL A 108 18.86 1.62 2.56
CA VAL A 108 17.94 2.76 2.43
C VAL A 108 17.71 3.46 3.77
N PHE A 109 17.57 2.69 4.87
CA PHE A 109 17.49 3.26 6.22
C PHE A 109 18.71 4.13 6.55
N VAL A 110 19.93 3.63 6.32
CA VAL A 110 21.17 4.37 6.59
C VAL A 110 21.27 5.62 5.71
N VAL A 111 21.07 5.49 4.40
CA VAL A 111 21.19 6.63 3.47
C VAL A 111 20.10 7.67 3.75
N SER A 112 18.87 7.26 4.09
CA SER A 112 17.79 8.19 4.44
C SER A 112 18.13 9.04 5.66
N ASN A 113 18.67 8.43 6.71
CA ASN A 113 19.10 9.16 7.91
C ASN A 113 20.34 10.02 7.66
N ALA A 114 21.31 9.51 6.89
CA ALA A 114 22.48 10.28 6.48
C ALA A 114 22.10 11.50 5.64
N ALA A 115 21.12 11.40 4.74
CA ALA A 115 20.63 12.51 3.94
C ALA A 115 20.02 13.63 4.80
N LEU A 116 19.30 13.28 5.88
CA LEU A 116 18.79 14.26 6.84
C LEU A 116 19.93 15.00 7.56
N PHE A 117 21.02 14.30 7.92
CA PHE A 117 22.19 14.91 8.57
C PHE A 117 23.03 15.78 7.62
N LEU A 118 23.27 15.30 6.39
CA LEU A 118 24.06 16.00 5.38
C LEU A 118 23.29 17.17 4.73
N ARG A 119 21.97 17.28 4.93
CA ARG A 119 21.11 18.36 4.40
C ARG A 119 21.67 19.76 4.66
N ARG A 120 22.29 19.99 5.83
CA ARG A 120 22.89 21.30 6.16
C ARG A 120 24.13 21.63 5.34
N LYS A 121 24.95 20.64 4.98
CA LYS A 121 26.22 20.87 4.28
C LYS A 121 26.07 20.77 2.76
N PHE A 122 25.41 19.72 2.27
CA PHE A 122 25.29 19.41 0.84
C PHE A 122 23.87 18.91 0.47
N PRO A 123 22.86 19.81 0.39
CA PRO A 123 21.46 19.41 0.19
C PRO A 123 21.17 18.80 -1.19
N MET A 124 21.79 19.32 -2.26
CA MET A 124 21.57 18.86 -3.63
C MET A 124 22.01 17.40 -3.88
N PRO A 125 23.29 17.01 -3.64
CA PRO A 125 23.73 15.64 -3.92
C PRO A 125 23.04 14.61 -3.03
N ALA A 126 22.73 14.98 -1.77
CA ALA A 126 22.01 14.10 -0.85
C ALA A 126 20.61 13.75 -1.38
N LEU A 127 19.86 14.72 -1.91
CA LEU A 127 18.55 14.47 -2.51
C LEU A 127 18.66 13.58 -3.74
N VAL A 128 19.58 13.88 -4.66
CA VAL A 128 19.71 13.13 -5.92
C VAL A 128 19.98 11.65 -5.65
N VAL A 129 20.94 11.36 -4.77
CA VAL A 129 21.25 9.97 -4.37
C VAL A 129 20.04 9.29 -3.74
N MET A 130 19.33 9.97 -2.84
CA MET A 130 18.12 9.44 -2.21
C MET A 130 16.99 9.14 -3.21
N VAL A 131 16.71 10.08 -4.12
CA VAL A 131 15.65 9.91 -5.13
C VAL A 131 15.98 8.74 -6.04
N VAL A 132 17.23 8.61 -6.51
CA VAL A 132 17.64 7.48 -7.34
C VAL A 132 17.41 6.15 -6.62
N ILE A 133 17.84 6.02 -5.35
CA ILE A 133 17.65 4.80 -4.57
C ILE A 133 16.16 4.49 -4.34
N LEU A 134 15.34 5.49 -4.03
CA LEU A 134 13.90 5.32 -3.82
C LEU A 134 13.15 4.95 -5.10
N LEU A 135 13.55 5.50 -6.25
CA LEU A 135 12.98 5.13 -7.54
C LEU A 135 13.34 3.69 -7.94
N LEU A 136 14.58 3.26 -7.68
CA LEU A 136 14.98 1.86 -7.89
C LEU A 136 14.16 0.92 -6.99
N MET A 137 14.01 1.27 -5.71
CA MET A 137 13.18 0.52 -4.77
C MET A 137 11.71 0.47 -5.19
N MET A 138 11.15 1.58 -5.66
CA MET A 138 9.80 1.65 -6.19
C MET A 138 9.61 0.76 -7.42
N PHE A 139 10.56 0.78 -8.37
CA PHE A 139 10.52 -0.07 -9.56
C PHE A 139 10.55 -1.56 -9.20
N ILE A 140 11.41 -1.94 -8.25
CA ILE A 140 11.45 -3.31 -7.71
C ILE A 140 10.13 -3.66 -7.03
N GLY A 141 9.55 -2.75 -6.24
CA GLY A 141 8.25 -2.92 -5.60
C GLY A 141 7.12 -3.18 -6.61
N LEU A 142 7.08 -2.42 -7.71
CA LEU A 142 6.10 -2.60 -8.80
C LEU A 142 6.25 -3.96 -9.49
N ALA A 143 7.49 -4.44 -9.66
CA ALA A 143 7.75 -5.76 -10.22
C ALA A 143 7.17 -6.89 -9.34
N TYR A 144 7.35 -6.80 -8.02
CA TYR A 144 6.79 -7.78 -7.07
C TYR A 144 5.27 -7.64 -6.87
N ALA A 145 4.73 -6.42 -6.98
CA ALA A 145 3.29 -6.17 -6.95
C ALA A 145 2.57 -6.71 -8.20
N GLY A 146 3.31 -7.15 -9.23
CA GLY A 146 2.73 -7.77 -10.43
C GLY A 146 2.10 -6.76 -11.38
N VAL A 147 2.42 -5.47 -11.29
CA VAL A 147 1.89 -4.46 -12.24
C VAL A 147 2.48 -4.66 -13.64
N ASN A 148 3.65 -5.30 -13.73
CA ASN A 148 4.41 -5.51 -14.97
C ASN A 148 4.36 -6.97 -15.45
N GLU A 149 3.19 -7.64 -15.41
CA GLU A 149 3.05 -9.08 -15.72
C GLU A 149 3.57 -9.49 -17.13
N MET A 150 3.76 -8.53 -18.03
CA MET A 150 4.09 -8.74 -19.43
C MET A 150 5.45 -9.46 -19.67
N GLN A 151 6.46 -9.33 -18.80
CA GLN A 151 7.85 -9.66 -19.21
C GLN A 151 8.56 -10.77 -18.43
N SER A 152 8.05 -11.26 -17.30
CA SER A 152 8.93 -11.89 -16.31
C SER A 152 8.86 -13.42 -16.22
N ARG A 153 9.56 -14.10 -17.14
CA ARG A 153 10.13 -15.43 -16.81
C ARG A 153 11.44 -15.28 -16.01
N ARG A 154 12.11 -14.13 -16.13
CA ARG A 154 13.49 -13.90 -15.68
C ARG A 154 13.62 -13.18 -14.35
N PHE A 155 12.63 -12.37 -13.93
CA PHE A 155 12.62 -11.87 -12.56
C PHE A 155 12.14 -12.97 -11.61
N PRO A 156 12.89 -13.22 -10.54
CA PRO A 156 12.49 -14.21 -9.57
C PRO A 156 11.28 -13.70 -8.76
N ALA A 157 10.55 -14.64 -8.17
CA ALA A 157 9.33 -14.38 -7.39
C ALA A 157 8.17 -13.71 -8.15
N THR A 158 8.16 -13.75 -9.49
CA THR A 158 6.97 -13.39 -10.29
C THR A 158 6.03 -14.59 -10.49
N ALA A 159 4.76 -14.34 -10.82
CA ALA A 159 3.74 -15.36 -11.03
C ALA A 159 4.17 -16.50 -11.98
N ARG A 160 4.78 -16.14 -13.12
CA ARG A 160 5.25 -17.09 -14.14
C ARG A 160 6.50 -17.85 -13.70
N TRP A 161 7.42 -17.19 -12.98
CA TRP A 161 8.59 -17.83 -12.40
C TRP A 161 8.21 -18.92 -11.38
N PHE A 162 7.26 -18.64 -10.49
CA PHE A 162 6.73 -19.64 -9.55
C PHE A 162 6.10 -20.82 -10.28
N LYS A 163 5.29 -20.57 -11.32
CA LYS A 163 4.67 -21.65 -12.09
C LYS A 163 5.71 -22.58 -12.72
N LEU A 164 6.80 -22.04 -13.29
CA LEU A 164 7.85 -22.84 -13.90
C LEU A 164 8.61 -23.70 -12.87
N LYS A 165 8.89 -23.15 -11.69
CA LYS A 165 9.65 -23.87 -10.65
C LYS A 165 8.83 -24.91 -9.89
N VAL A 166 7.57 -24.62 -9.60
CA VAL A 166 6.69 -25.49 -8.80
C VAL A 166 6.05 -26.60 -9.64
N MET A 167 5.86 -26.40 -10.94
CA MET A 167 5.30 -27.43 -11.81
C MET A 167 6.29 -28.55 -12.15
N ASP A 168 7.59 -28.29 -12.01
CA ASP A 168 8.65 -29.30 -12.13
C ASP A 168 8.60 -30.30 -10.96
N ASP A 169 8.41 -31.59 -11.26
CA ASP A 169 8.16 -32.64 -10.27
C ASP A 169 9.37 -32.87 -9.34
N VAL A 170 10.59 -32.70 -9.85
CA VAL A 170 11.81 -32.83 -9.04
C VAL A 170 11.85 -31.77 -7.94
N ASN A 171 11.58 -30.51 -8.30
CA ASN A 171 11.50 -29.43 -7.31
C ASN A 171 10.29 -29.63 -6.38
N TRP A 172 9.15 -30.06 -6.91
CA TRP A 172 7.94 -30.28 -6.13
C TRP A 172 8.12 -31.35 -5.06
N ASN A 173 8.85 -32.43 -5.35
CA ASN A 173 9.11 -33.47 -4.36
C ASN A 173 9.82 -32.94 -3.10
N ASN A 174 10.74 -31.98 -3.25
CA ASN A 174 11.36 -31.34 -2.09
C ASN A 174 10.38 -30.38 -1.39
N ILE A 175 9.64 -29.58 -2.17
CA ILE A 175 8.68 -28.61 -1.64
C ILE A 175 7.57 -29.33 -0.85
N LYS A 176 7.02 -30.42 -1.38
CA LYS A 176 5.94 -31.17 -0.74
C LYS A 176 6.40 -31.77 0.59
N SER A 177 7.62 -32.31 0.65
CA SER A 177 8.20 -32.81 1.91
C SER A 177 8.29 -31.70 2.94
N CYS A 178 8.79 -30.51 2.56
CA CYS A 178 8.81 -29.38 3.49
C CYS A 178 7.40 -28.93 3.92
N VAL A 179 6.44 -28.86 3.01
CA VAL A 179 5.05 -28.46 3.31
C VAL A 179 4.39 -29.46 4.28
N TYR A 180 4.68 -30.75 4.11
CA TYR A 180 4.27 -31.82 5.01
C TYR A 180 4.92 -31.69 6.38
N ASP A 181 6.26 -31.56 6.44
CA ASP A 181 7.03 -31.48 7.69
C ASP A 181 6.67 -30.24 8.53
N LYS A 182 6.39 -29.11 7.89
CA LYS A 182 5.90 -27.89 8.55
C LYS A 182 4.45 -28.01 9.02
N GLY A 183 3.75 -29.10 8.69
CA GLY A 183 2.40 -29.37 9.16
C GLY A 183 1.37 -28.41 8.58
N ALA A 184 1.45 -28.07 7.29
CA ALA A 184 0.54 -27.10 6.67
C ALA A 184 -0.96 -27.45 6.84
N CYS A 185 -1.26 -28.75 6.93
CA CYS A 185 -2.60 -29.28 7.17
C CYS A 185 -2.91 -29.61 8.64
N ASN A 186 -1.92 -29.64 9.54
CA ASN A 186 -2.09 -30.07 10.94
C ASN A 186 -3.19 -29.31 11.68
N GLU A 187 -3.30 -28.00 11.45
CA GLU A 187 -4.37 -27.21 12.07
C GLU A 187 -5.76 -27.67 11.62
N LEU A 188 -5.95 -28.05 10.35
CA LEU A 188 -7.22 -28.59 9.86
C LEU A 188 -7.44 -30.04 10.31
N VAL A 189 -6.36 -30.77 10.57
CA VAL A 189 -6.40 -32.13 11.11
C VAL A 189 -6.95 -32.14 12.53
N TYR A 190 -6.35 -31.30 13.39
CA TYR A 190 -6.59 -31.32 14.83
C TYR A 190 -7.64 -30.30 15.29
N GLN A 191 -7.81 -29.19 14.56
CA GLN A 191 -8.74 -28.11 14.88
C GLN A 191 -9.66 -27.80 13.69
N SER A 192 -10.40 -28.81 13.24
CA SER A 192 -11.40 -28.63 12.19
C SER A 192 -12.42 -27.53 12.55
N PRO A 193 -12.66 -26.57 11.65
CA PRO A 193 -13.74 -25.61 11.83
C PRO A 193 -15.08 -26.31 12.03
N LYS A 194 -15.89 -25.82 12.98
CA LYS A 194 -17.20 -26.41 13.28
C LYS A 194 -18.29 -25.98 12.30
N GLU A 195 -18.10 -24.86 11.61
CA GLU A 195 -19.07 -24.31 10.65
C GLU A 195 -18.98 -25.03 9.30
N LYS A 196 -20.11 -25.63 8.88
CA LYS A 196 -20.33 -26.18 7.54
C LYS A 196 -21.37 -25.30 6.80
N PRO A 197 -21.22 -25.06 5.48
CA PRO A 197 -20.12 -25.51 4.61
C PRO A 197 -18.82 -24.76 4.89
N TYR A 198 -17.68 -25.44 4.72
CA TYR A 198 -16.36 -24.83 4.90
C TYR A 198 -16.16 -23.69 3.92
N ASN A 199 -15.92 -22.48 4.42
CA ASN A 199 -15.69 -21.32 3.56
C ASN A 199 -14.29 -21.36 2.95
N ARG A 200 -14.17 -22.02 1.80
CA ARG A 200 -12.93 -22.11 1.01
C ARG A 200 -12.34 -20.73 0.67
N ARG A 201 -13.14 -19.65 0.56
CA ARG A 201 -12.59 -18.31 0.26
C ARG A 201 -11.84 -17.70 1.45
N LYS A 202 -12.25 -17.99 2.67
CA LYS A 202 -11.60 -17.49 3.90
C LYS A 202 -10.34 -18.27 4.26
N MET A 203 -10.20 -19.50 3.74
CA MET A 203 -9.08 -20.36 4.06
C MET A 203 -7.79 -19.99 3.28
N PRO A 204 -6.61 -20.22 3.89
CA PRO A 204 -5.33 -20.09 3.21
C PRO A 204 -5.28 -20.93 1.91
N PRO A 205 -4.73 -20.38 0.81
CA PRO A 205 -4.68 -21.09 -0.47
C PRO A 205 -4.01 -22.46 -0.43
N ILE A 206 -2.96 -22.60 0.38
CA ILE A 206 -2.23 -23.88 0.54
C ILE A 206 -3.09 -24.93 1.24
N LYS A 207 -3.87 -24.52 2.25
CA LYS A 207 -4.79 -25.41 2.96
C LYS A 207 -5.90 -25.92 2.04
N ASN A 208 -6.43 -25.04 1.20
CA ASN A 208 -7.45 -25.44 0.22
C ASN A 208 -6.94 -26.38 -0.87
N GLY A 209 -5.70 -26.19 -1.31
CA GLY A 209 -5.14 -26.98 -2.39
C GLY A 209 -4.58 -28.32 -1.95
N CYS A 210 -4.02 -28.40 -0.74
CA CYS A 210 -3.29 -29.58 -0.27
C CYS A 210 -4.10 -30.45 0.70
N CYS A 211 -4.98 -29.84 1.51
CA CYS A 211 -5.67 -30.56 2.59
C CYS A 211 -7.09 -31.01 2.23
N MET A 212 -7.69 -30.38 1.22
CA MET A 212 -9.07 -30.63 0.80
C MET A 212 -9.09 -31.07 -0.67
N PRO A 213 -10.07 -31.90 -1.06
CA PRO A 213 -10.24 -32.23 -2.47
C PRO A 213 -10.78 -31.05 -3.27
N PRO A 214 -10.51 -30.99 -4.59
CA PRO A 214 -11.15 -30.04 -5.49
C PRO A 214 -12.68 -30.10 -5.44
N GLU A 215 -13.35 -28.97 -5.67
CA GLU A 215 -14.82 -28.92 -5.77
C GLU A 215 -15.35 -29.74 -6.95
N THR A 216 -14.53 -29.89 -8.00
CA THR A 216 -14.84 -30.69 -9.20
C THR A 216 -14.97 -32.19 -8.91
N CYS A 217 -14.54 -32.66 -7.73
CA CYS A 217 -14.64 -34.07 -7.36
C CYS A 217 -16.01 -34.48 -6.80
N ASN A 218 -16.91 -33.51 -6.59
CA ASN A 218 -18.28 -33.72 -6.09
C ASN A 218 -18.37 -34.64 -4.84
N MET A 219 -17.47 -34.44 -3.87
CA MET A 219 -17.45 -35.20 -2.64
C MET A 219 -18.17 -34.48 -1.51
N ASP A 220 -18.76 -35.25 -0.59
CA ASP A 220 -19.43 -34.74 0.59
C ASP A 220 -18.46 -34.68 1.79
N ALA A 221 -18.49 -33.55 2.52
CA ALA A 221 -17.57 -33.31 3.64
C ALA A 221 -18.10 -33.86 4.97
N LEU A 222 -17.45 -34.89 5.53
CA LEU A 222 -17.71 -35.31 6.91
C LEU A 222 -16.98 -34.40 7.90
N ASN A 223 -15.74 -34.03 7.58
CA ASN A 223 -14.92 -33.11 8.36
C ASN A 223 -14.09 -32.22 7.42
N ALA A 224 -13.30 -31.29 7.95
CA ALA A 224 -12.52 -30.35 7.14
C ALA A 224 -11.60 -31.06 6.12
N THR A 225 -11.00 -32.17 6.54
CA THR A 225 -10.06 -32.97 5.74
C THR A 225 -10.60 -34.34 5.35
N PHE A 226 -11.76 -34.74 5.87
CA PHE A 226 -12.35 -36.05 5.59
C PHE A 226 -13.59 -35.92 4.70
N TRP A 227 -13.53 -36.55 3.53
CA TRP A 227 -14.57 -36.45 2.49
C TRP A 227 -14.92 -37.83 1.95
N TYR A 228 -16.16 -38.05 1.51
CA TYR A 228 -16.59 -39.32 0.92
C TYR A 228 -17.34 -39.08 -0.38
N ARG A 229 -17.28 -40.06 -1.29
CA ARG A 229 -18.13 -40.08 -2.49
C ARG A 229 -19.45 -40.75 -2.16
N ARG A 230 -20.53 -40.23 -2.72
CA ARG A 230 -21.81 -40.93 -2.74
C ARG A 230 -21.72 -42.10 -3.74
N LYS A 231 -22.31 -43.24 -3.39
CA LYS A 231 -22.14 -44.50 -4.14
C LYS A 231 -22.79 -44.50 -5.53
N ASP A 232 -23.73 -43.59 -5.74
CA ASP A 232 -24.52 -43.35 -6.95
C ASP A 232 -23.81 -42.44 -7.97
N GLU A 233 -22.76 -41.74 -7.55
CA GLU A 233 -21.92 -40.95 -8.43
C GLU A 233 -20.69 -41.79 -8.82
N GLY A 234 -20.60 -42.15 -10.10
CA GLY A 234 -19.46 -42.88 -10.65
C GLY A 234 -18.13 -42.15 -10.44
N PRO A 235 -16.98 -42.75 -10.82
CA PRO A 235 -15.73 -41.98 -10.88
C PRO A 235 -15.97 -40.68 -11.67
N PRO A 236 -15.38 -39.55 -11.24
CA PRO A 236 -15.60 -38.28 -11.93
C PRO A 236 -15.36 -38.49 -13.41
N LEU A 237 -16.28 -38.00 -14.25
CA LEU A 237 -16.09 -37.96 -15.70
C LEU A 237 -14.67 -37.41 -15.91
N GLU A 238 -13.81 -38.16 -16.62
CA GLU A 238 -12.52 -37.65 -17.06
C GLU A 238 -12.81 -36.33 -17.76
N THR A 239 -12.69 -35.23 -17.03
CA THR A 239 -12.79 -33.91 -17.61
C THR A 239 -11.43 -33.74 -18.22
N GLU A 240 -11.32 -34.21 -19.46
CA GLU A 240 -10.35 -33.76 -20.43
C GLU A 240 -10.35 -32.23 -20.42
N VAL A 241 -9.63 -31.63 -19.47
CA VAL A 241 -9.31 -30.21 -19.55
C VAL A 241 -8.22 -30.12 -20.59
N LEU A 242 -8.65 -30.00 -21.85
CA LEU A 242 -7.82 -29.72 -23.01
C LEU A 242 -6.99 -28.45 -22.73
N TYR A 243 -5.74 -28.66 -22.36
CA TYR A 243 -4.68 -27.70 -22.58
C TYR A 243 -3.53 -28.48 -23.23
N ASP A 244 -3.41 -28.29 -24.55
CA ASP A 244 -2.20 -28.61 -25.31
C ASP A 244 -1.80 -30.10 -25.37
N GLY A 245 -2.75 -30.96 -25.78
CA GLY A 245 -2.42 -32.16 -26.56
C GLY A 245 -1.57 -33.27 -25.91
N MET A 246 -1.57 -33.46 -24.59
CA MET A 246 -0.99 -34.67 -23.95
C MET A 246 -2.03 -35.47 -23.17
N VAL A 247 -2.17 -36.74 -23.59
CA VAL A 247 -2.97 -37.78 -22.95
C VAL A 247 -2.25 -38.26 -21.68
N GLY A 248 -2.97 -38.26 -20.55
CA GLY A 248 -2.52 -38.78 -19.26
C GLY A 248 -2.35 -37.72 -18.16
N ILE A 249 -3.41 -36.99 -17.81
CA ILE A 249 -3.45 -36.21 -16.56
C ILE A 249 -4.32 -36.98 -15.59
N LEU A 250 -3.70 -37.69 -14.64
CA LEU A 250 -4.44 -38.25 -13.50
C LEU A 250 -5.18 -37.10 -12.81
N SER A 251 -6.48 -37.23 -12.66
CA SER A 251 -7.30 -36.17 -12.09
C SER A 251 -6.88 -35.95 -10.63
N ASP A 252 -6.93 -34.69 -10.16
CA ASP A 252 -6.66 -34.39 -8.74
C ASP A 252 -7.58 -35.21 -7.80
N CYS A 253 -8.74 -35.67 -8.31
CA CYS A 253 -9.70 -36.50 -7.59
C CYS A 253 -9.26 -37.95 -7.38
N GLU A 254 -8.35 -38.47 -8.20
CA GLU A 254 -7.78 -39.82 -8.06
C GLU A 254 -6.52 -39.81 -7.20
N LEU A 255 -5.75 -38.73 -7.24
CA LEU A 255 -4.57 -38.52 -6.40
C LEU A 255 -4.94 -38.29 -4.94
N TRP A 256 -6.08 -37.64 -4.68
CA TRP A 256 -6.50 -37.30 -3.33
C TRP A 256 -6.93 -38.54 -2.52
N ARG A 257 -6.48 -38.64 -1.26
CA ARG A 257 -6.93 -39.68 -0.30
C ARG A 257 -7.24 -39.12 1.09
N ASN A 258 -8.16 -39.78 1.81
CA ASN A 258 -8.45 -39.56 3.26
C ASN A 258 -7.33 -40.08 4.18
N ASP A 259 -6.09 -39.81 3.83
CA ASP A 259 -4.92 -40.19 4.62
C ASP A 259 -4.10 -38.93 4.87
N TRP A 260 -3.82 -38.64 6.14
CA TRP A 260 -3.05 -37.47 6.57
C TRP A 260 -1.65 -37.42 5.96
N SER A 261 -1.07 -38.58 5.62
CA SER A 261 0.25 -38.69 4.98
C SER A 261 0.26 -38.43 3.48
N VAL A 262 -0.90 -38.51 2.81
CA VAL A 262 -1.01 -38.41 1.34
C VAL A 262 -1.80 -37.16 0.92
N MET A 263 -2.99 -36.98 1.51
CA MET A 263 -3.93 -35.89 1.23
C MET A 263 -3.94 -35.54 -0.27
N CYS A 264 -3.82 -34.26 -0.64
CA CYS A 264 -3.62 -33.82 -2.03
C CYS A 264 -2.19 -33.32 -2.30
N TYR A 265 -1.16 -33.79 -1.59
CA TYR A 265 0.18 -33.22 -1.74
C TYR A 265 0.77 -33.39 -3.15
N ASP A 266 0.37 -34.41 -3.91
CA ASP A 266 0.79 -34.59 -5.30
C ASP A 266 -0.18 -33.96 -6.33
N CYS A 267 -1.29 -33.38 -5.88
CA CYS A 267 -2.28 -32.75 -6.76
C CYS A 267 -1.77 -31.43 -7.36
N ARG A 268 -2.30 -31.10 -8.55
CA ARG A 268 -2.09 -29.80 -9.19
C ARG A 268 -2.72 -28.68 -8.38
N SER A 269 -3.86 -28.94 -7.73
CA SER A 269 -4.51 -28.02 -6.80
C SER A 269 -3.60 -27.62 -5.64
N CYS A 270 -2.78 -28.53 -5.10
CA CYS A 270 -1.81 -28.22 -4.05
C CYS A 270 -0.66 -27.36 -4.57
N LYS A 271 -0.09 -27.71 -5.74
CA LYS A 271 0.90 -26.87 -6.45
C LYS A 271 0.39 -25.43 -6.63
N PHE A 272 -0.84 -25.25 -7.12
CA PHE A 272 -1.45 -23.93 -7.29
C PHE A 272 -1.74 -23.22 -5.97
N GLY A 273 -2.19 -23.96 -4.95
CA GLY A 273 -2.40 -23.45 -3.59
C GLY A 273 -1.12 -22.88 -3.00
N PHE A 274 -0.01 -23.61 -3.14
CA PHE A 274 1.32 -23.17 -2.73
C PHE A 274 1.76 -21.91 -3.50
N ILE A 275 1.67 -21.91 -4.84
CA ILE A 275 2.01 -20.74 -5.67
C ILE A 275 1.22 -19.49 -5.23
N ARG A 276 -0.09 -19.64 -4.98
CA ARG A 276 -0.94 -18.52 -4.55
C ARG A 276 -0.58 -18.03 -3.15
N SER A 277 -0.19 -18.93 -2.25
CA SER A 277 0.27 -18.59 -0.89
C SER A 277 1.56 -17.78 -0.94
N VAL A 278 2.58 -18.27 -1.64
CA VAL A 278 3.88 -17.58 -1.75
C VAL A 278 3.71 -16.26 -2.51
N ARG A 279 2.99 -16.24 -3.64
CA ARG A 279 2.73 -15.00 -4.40
C ARG A 279 2.09 -13.91 -3.55
N ARG A 280 1.16 -14.26 -2.66
CA ARG A 280 0.51 -13.29 -1.79
C ARG A 280 1.51 -12.56 -0.89
N LYS A 281 2.48 -13.27 -0.33
CA LYS A 281 3.54 -12.67 0.50
C LYS A 281 4.41 -11.70 -0.31
N TRP A 282 4.85 -12.11 -1.49
CA TRP A 282 5.67 -11.28 -2.38
C TRP A 282 4.92 -10.07 -2.93
N TRP A 283 3.61 -10.22 -3.18
CA TRP A 283 2.74 -9.11 -3.52
C TRP A 283 2.62 -8.11 -2.36
N GLN A 284 2.42 -8.58 -1.13
CA GLN A 284 2.39 -7.72 0.06
C GLN A 284 3.73 -6.96 0.25
N LEU A 285 4.86 -7.64 0.04
CA LEU A 285 6.18 -7.01 0.00
C LEU A 285 6.25 -5.92 -1.06
N GLY A 286 5.84 -6.21 -2.30
CA GLY A 286 5.84 -5.24 -3.40
C GLY A 286 5.00 -4.00 -3.08
N VAL A 287 3.77 -4.19 -2.58
CA VAL A 287 2.88 -3.10 -2.17
C VAL A 287 3.51 -2.27 -1.06
N PHE A 288 4.08 -2.90 -0.03
CA PHE A 288 4.79 -2.20 1.04
C PHE A 288 5.93 -1.33 0.50
N LEU A 289 6.78 -1.89 -0.38
CA LEU A 289 7.90 -1.18 -1.01
C LEU A 289 7.45 0.04 -1.81
N VAL A 290 6.36 -0.07 -2.57
CA VAL A 290 5.81 1.04 -3.35
C VAL A 290 5.30 2.15 -2.43
N VAL A 291 4.47 1.80 -1.43
CA VAL A 291 3.87 2.77 -0.51
C VAL A 291 4.95 3.50 0.30
N ILE A 292 5.90 2.77 0.89
CA ILE A 292 6.95 3.39 1.70
C ILE A 292 7.89 4.26 0.86
N SER A 293 8.19 3.86 -0.38
CA SER A 293 9.02 4.66 -1.28
C SER A 293 8.35 5.98 -1.64
N ILE A 294 7.04 5.98 -1.91
CA ILE A 294 6.27 7.21 -2.19
C ILE A 294 6.27 8.14 -0.97
N LEU A 295 5.98 7.60 0.21
CA LEU A 295 5.97 8.40 1.45
C LEU A 295 7.33 9.01 1.75
N LEU A 296 8.41 8.23 1.62
CA LEU A 296 9.78 8.72 1.80
C LEU A 296 10.15 9.76 0.74
N LEU A 297 9.79 9.54 -0.53
CA LEU A 297 10.06 10.47 -1.61
C LEU A 297 9.38 11.82 -1.36
N ILE A 298 8.08 11.82 -1.03
CA ILE A 298 7.35 13.05 -0.70
C ILE A 298 7.99 13.75 0.51
N SER A 299 8.31 13.01 1.57
CA SER A 299 8.92 13.59 2.76
C SER A 299 10.27 14.26 2.48
N HIS A 300 11.17 13.58 1.75
CA HIS A 300 12.48 14.12 1.38
C HIS A 300 12.39 15.30 0.42
N LEU A 301 11.44 15.28 -0.54
CA LEU A 301 11.20 16.41 -1.44
C LEU A 301 10.70 17.64 -0.69
N LEU A 302 9.72 17.49 0.21
CA LEU A 302 9.19 18.61 1.01
C LEU A 302 10.24 19.20 1.94
N ILE A 303 11.01 18.33 2.60
CA ILE A 303 12.18 18.70 3.41
C ILE A 303 13.15 19.52 2.54
N PHE A 304 13.54 19.01 1.38
CA PHE A 304 14.47 19.72 0.50
C PHE A 304 13.95 21.09 0.07
N LEU A 305 12.70 21.16 -0.43
CA LEU A 305 12.07 22.41 -0.87
C LEU A 305 12.05 23.46 0.23
N ALA A 306 11.73 23.09 1.47
CA ALA A 306 11.76 24.00 2.60
C ALA A 306 13.17 24.53 2.88
N THR A 307 14.20 23.67 2.87
CA THR A 307 15.59 24.14 3.06
C THR A 307 16.06 25.06 1.96
N PHE A 308 15.65 24.77 0.73
CA PHE A 308 16.03 25.54 -0.43
C PHE A 308 15.39 26.93 -0.40
N TRP A 309 14.11 26.98 -0.03
CA TRP A 309 13.36 28.23 0.17
C TRP A 309 13.98 29.12 1.25
N GLU A 310 14.39 28.54 2.39
CA GLU A 310 15.10 29.29 3.44
C GLU A 310 16.42 29.91 2.95
N ARG A 311 17.22 29.16 2.17
CA ARG A 311 18.48 29.68 1.64
C ARG A 311 18.28 30.80 0.63
N PHE A 312 17.24 30.70 -0.20
CA PHE A 312 16.94 31.75 -1.17
C PHE A 312 16.45 33.04 -0.50
N ASN A 313 15.51 32.94 0.46
CA ASN A 313 14.97 34.11 1.13
C ASN A 313 15.97 34.73 2.12
N GLY A 314 16.86 33.92 2.70
CA GLY A 314 17.96 34.41 3.55
C GLY A 314 19.05 35.18 2.79
N GLN A 315 18.98 35.23 1.45
CA GLN A 315 19.91 35.98 0.60
C GLN A 315 19.33 37.30 0.05
N GLN A 316 18.10 37.71 0.41
CA GLN A 316 17.65 39.08 0.10
C GLN A 316 18.35 40.08 1.02
N PRO A 317 19.26 40.94 0.52
CA PRO A 317 19.79 42.03 1.31
C PRO A 317 18.65 43.04 1.56
N SER A 318 18.46 43.40 2.83
CA SER A 318 17.71 44.58 3.26
C SER A 318 18.32 45.85 2.72
#